data_AF-A0A1N7MWM7-F1
#
_entry.id   AF-A0A1N7MWM7-F1
#
_cell.length_a   1.000
_cell.length_b   1.000
_cell.length_c   1.000
_cell.angle_alpha   90.00
_cell.angle_beta   90.00
_cell.angle_gamma   90.00
#
_symmetry.space_group_name_H-M   'P 1'
#
loop_
_entity.id
_entity.type
_entity.pdbx_description
1 polymer ?
#
loop_
_entity_poly.entity_id
_entity_poly.type
_entity_poly.pdbx_seq_one_letter_code
_entity_poly.pdbx_strand_id
1 'polypeptide(L)' 'MDSKDNYDNLLHLLKERFKTYMHRHEGLKWEEIQKKLKENKKKLESVRQMEESGGEPDVVGFDENSG' A
#
# COMPACT_ATOMS: atom_id res chain seq x y z
N MET A 1 -9.82 -21.06 -12.26
CA MET A 1 -8.38 -20.78 -12.35
C MET A 1 -8.28 -19.31 -12.76
N ASP A 2 -7.91 -18.34 -11.95
CA ASP A 2 -7.25 -18.36 -10.64
C ASP A 2 -7.62 -17.09 -9.88
N SER A 3 -8.44 -17.23 -8.82
CA SER A 3 -8.77 -16.14 -7.89
C SER A 3 -7.77 -16.06 -6.73
N LYS A 4 -6.50 -16.44 -6.96
CA LYS A 4 -5.46 -16.48 -5.93
C LYS A 4 -4.47 -15.31 -5.99
N ASP A 5 -4.54 -14.45 -7.01
CA ASP A 5 -3.42 -13.57 -7.36
C ASP A 5 -3.69 -12.06 -7.22
N ASN A 6 -4.70 -11.63 -6.45
CA ASN A 6 -4.95 -10.18 -6.32
C ASN A 6 -3.90 -9.47 -5.44
N TYR A 7 -3.41 -10.13 -4.39
CA TYR A 7 -2.48 -9.50 -3.45
C TYR A 7 -1.02 -9.54 -3.91
N ASP A 8 -0.57 -10.64 -4.52
CA ASP A 8 0.80 -10.73 -5.03
C ASP A 8 1.02 -9.78 -6.21
N ASN A 9 0.04 -9.63 -7.10
CA ASN A 9 0.09 -8.65 -8.19
C ASN A 9 0.09 -7.21 -7.66
N LEU A 10 -0.76 -6.90 -6.67
CA LEU A 10 -0.77 -5.59 -6.00
C LEU A 10 0.57 -5.29 -5.34
N LEU A 11 1.15 -6.24 -4.60
CA LEU A 11 2.46 -6.08 -3.97
C LEU A 11 3.57 -5.89 -5.00
N HIS A 12 3.49 -6.57 -6.15
CA HIS A 12 4.44 -6.37 -7.24
C HIS A 12 4.33 -4.95 -7.82
N LEU A 13 3.12 -4.48 -8.10
CA LEU A 13 2.88 -3.13 -8.62
C LEU A 13 3.38 -2.06 -7.66
N LEU A 14 3.05 -2.19 -6.37
CA LEU A 14 3.48 -1.28 -5.32
C LEU A 14 5.00 -1.28 -5.16
N LYS A 15 5.65 -2.44 -5.31
CA LYS A 15 7.12 -2.56 -5.27
C LYS A 15 7.78 -1.77 -6.39
N GLU A 16 7.27 -1.90 -7.62
CA GLU A 16 7.81 -1.19 -8.78
C GLU A 16 7.58 0.32 -8.67
N ARG A 17 6.42 0.75 -8.17
CA ARG A 17 6.16 2.17 -7.83
C ARG A 17 7.13 2.66 -6.75
N PHE A 18 7.29 1.90 -5.67
CA PHE A 18 8.19 2.27 -4.58
C PHE A 18 9.63 2.41 -5.06
N LYS A 19 10.13 1.48 -5.89
CA LYS A 19 11.47 1.59 -6.49
C LYS A 19 11.63 2.84 -7.36
N THR A 20 10.63 3.13 -8.20
CA THR A 20 10.62 4.31 -9.07
C THR A 20 10.71 5.61 -8.25
N TYR A 21 9.99 5.68 -7.13
CA TYR A 21 9.99 6.82 -6.21
C TYR A 21 10.93 6.66 -5.01
N MET A 22 11.83 5.68 -5.01
CA MET A 22 12.68 5.37 -3.85
C MET A 22 13.56 6.55 -3.46
N HIS A 23 13.90 7.41 -4.43
CA HIS A 23 14.62 8.66 -4.22
C HIS A 23 13.89 9.64 -3.27
N ARG A 24 12.57 9.56 -3.13
CA ARG A 24 11.76 10.36 -2.17
C ARG A 24 11.61 9.68 -0.81
N HIS A 25 12.10 8.45 -0.71
CA HIS A 25 11.94 7.57 0.42
C HIS A 25 13.31 7.08 0.92
N GLU A 26 14.30 7.99 0.95
CA GLU A 26 15.62 7.68 1.50
C GLU A 26 15.49 7.21 2.96
N GLY A 27 15.98 6.00 3.23
CA GLY A 27 15.91 5.37 4.55
C GLY A 27 14.73 4.40 4.74
N LEU A 28 13.76 4.34 3.82
CA LEU A 28 12.68 3.35 3.88
C LEU A 28 13.03 2.10 3.06
N LYS A 29 12.87 0.93 3.66
CA LYS A 29 13.05 -0.35 2.99
C LYS A 29 11.72 -0.93 2.57
N TRP A 30 11.61 -1.31 1.30
CA TRP A 30 10.42 -2.01 0.76
C TRP A 30 10.04 -3.24 1.59
N GLU A 31 11.03 -3.99 2.08
CA GLU A 31 10.81 -5.20 2.89
C GLU A 31 10.02 -4.90 4.17
N GLU A 32 10.30 -3.78 4.84
CA GLU A 32 9.58 -3.38 6.05
C GLU A 32 8.15 -2.93 5.73
N ILE A 33 7.94 -2.27 4.59
CA ILE A 33 6.61 -1.86 4.11
C ILE A 33 5.79 -3.10 3.75
N GLN A 34 6.38 -4.02 2.97
CA GLN A 34 5.76 -5.27 2.59
C GLN A 34 5.36 -6.10 3.82
N LYS A 35 6.22 -6.18 4.83
CA LYS A 35 5.91 -6.87 6.10
C LYS A 35 4.71 -6.22 6.80
N LYS A 36 4.70 -4.89 6.96
CA LYS A 36 3.59 -4.15 7.57
C LYS A 36 2.27 -4.32 6.80
N LEU A 37 2.32 -4.37 5.47
CA LEU A 37 1.15 -4.60 4.62
C LEU A 37 0.62 -6.04 4.76
N LYS A 38 1.51 -7.03 4.82
CA LYS A 38 1.13 -8.44 5.02
C LYS A 38 0.58 -8.71 6.43
N GLU A 39 1.14 -8.05 7.44
CA GLU A 39 0.67 -8.14 8.82
C GLU A 39 -0.66 -7.42 9.04
N ASN A 40 -0.97 -6.41 8.23
CA ASN A 40 -2.17 -5.60 8.39
C ASN A 40 -3.07 -5.64 7.15
N LYS A 41 -3.93 -6.67 7.09
CA LYS A 41 -4.90 -6.87 5.99
C LYS A 41 -5.78 -5.64 5.70
N LYS A 42 -6.20 -4.89 6.74
CA LYS A 42 -7.02 -3.67 6.56
C LYS A 42 -6.25 -2.61 5.77
N LYS A 43 -4.96 -2.44 6.07
CA LYS A 43 -4.08 -1.49 5.36
C LYS A 43 -3.84 -1.91 3.91
N LEU A 44 -3.67 -3.21 3.67
CA LEU A 44 -3.54 -3.75 2.32
C LEU A 44 -4.79 -3.49 1.48
N GLU A 45 -5.99 -3.65 2.06
CA GLU A 45 -7.25 -3.37 1.35
C GLU A 45 -7.41 -1.89 1.02
N SER A 46 -7.04 -0.99 1.93
CA SER A 46 -7.04 0.46 1.64
C SER A 46 -6.08 0.82 0.52
N VAL A 47 -4.87 0.24 0.51
CA VAL A 47 -3.91 0.48 -0.57
C VAL A 47 -4.40 -0.09 -1.89
N ARG A 48 -5.05 -1.26 -1.87
CA ARG A 48 -5.68 -1.82 -3.07
C ARG A 48 -6.72 -0.87 -3.65
N GLN A 49 -7.60 -0.33 -2.82
CA GLN A 49 -8.62 0.62 -3.23
C GLN A 49 -8.02 1.92 -3.77
N MET A 50 -6.93 2.41 -3.18
CA MET A 50 -6.18 3.57 -3.68
C MET A 50 -5.57 3.33 -5.07
N GLU A 51 -5.05 2.14 -5.29
CA GLU A 51 -4.48 1.75 -6.58
C GLU A 51 -5.56 1.54 -7.65
N GLU A 52 -6.69 0.92 -7.28
CA GLU A 52 -7.86 0.72 -8.16
C GLU A 52 -8.59 2.03 -8.50
N SER A 53 -8.60 3.01 -7.59
CA SER A 53 -9.20 4.34 -7.81
C SER A 53 -8.26 5.37 -8.44
N GLY A 54 -6.98 5.04 -8.62
CA GLY A 54 -6.02 5.94 -9.26
C GLY A 54 -5.50 7.08 -8.38
N GLY A 55 -5.69 7.01 -7.06
CA GLY A 55 -5.00 7.89 -6.11
C GLY A 55 -5.85 8.87 -5.31
N GLU A 56 -7.18 8.76 -5.35
CA GLU A 56 -8.02 9.47 -4.37
C GLU A 56 -8.55 8.46 -3.35
N PRO A 57 -7.81 8.19 -2.26
CA PRO A 57 -8.51 7.75 -1.09
C PRO A 57 -9.32 8.96 -0.62
N ASP A 58 -10.63 8.86 -0.74
CA ASP A 58 -11.54 9.62 0.11
C ASP A 58 -11.30 9.14 1.56
N VAL A 59 -10.15 9.49 2.16
CA VAL A 59 -9.89 9.33 3.60
C VAL A 59 -10.62 10.45 4.30
N VAL A 60 -11.94 10.39 4.27
CA VAL A 60 -12.73 10.91 5.37
C VAL A 60 -12.50 9.95 6.54
N GLY A 61 -11.66 10.38 7.48
CA GLY A 61 -11.71 9.94 8.88
C GLY A 61 -11.19 8.54 9.20
N PHE A 62 -9.90 8.44 9.51
CA PHE A 62 -9.55 7.85 10.81
C PHE A 62 -8.84 8.94 11.60
N ASP A 63 -9.68 9.73 12.27
CA ASP A 63 -9.35 10.74 13.28
C ASP A 63 -8.59 10.11 14.44
N GLU A 64 -7.76 10.90 15.14
CA GLU A 64 -7.68 10.94 16.62
C GLU A 64 -6.44 11.74 17.08
N ASN A 65 -6.73 12.96 17.58
CA ASN A 65 -6.02 13.67 18.65
C ASN A 65 -4.77 14.50 18.31
N SER A 66 -4.97 15.82 18.18
CA SER A 66 -4.08 16.83 18.73
C SER A 66 -4.97 17.99 19.20
N GLY A 67 -5.01 18.19 20.53
CA GLY A 67 -5.91 19.11 21.21
C GLY A 67 -5.60 20.59 21.05
#